data_AF-A0A2W4P2G8-F1
#
_entry.id   AF-A0A2W4P2G8-F1
#
_cell.length_a   1.000
_cell.length_b   1.000
_cell.length_c   1.000
_cell.angle_alpha   90.00
_cell.angle_beta   90.00
_cell.angle_gamma   90.00
#
_symmetry.space_group_name_H-M   'P 1'
#
loop_
_entity.id
_entity.type
_entity.pdbx_description
1 polymer ?
#
loop_
_entity_poly.entity_id
_entity_poly.type
_entity_poly.pdbx_seq_one_letter_code
_entity_poly.pdbx_strand_id
1 'polypeptide(L)'
;MVASRCVKKTNSKGTQETRDYYLFNFYRNDSLTLNAPEDIYFTDDIALAEAINGITMPIFFSKGDKATVEAFSISREAFVFFNDLFNLINNDGGMYSPPPANCRNNLTNGALGFFRASAVTSMDIVVE
;
A
#
# COMPACT_ATOMS: atom_id res chain seq x y z
N MET A 1 -38.52 -0.45 0.66
CA MET A 1 -37.72 -0.65 -0.57
C MET A 1 -36.27 -0.82 -0.12
N VAL A 2 -35.79 -2.06 -0.05
CA VAL A 2 -34.48 -2.40 0.53
C VAL A 2 -33.47 -2.49 -0.62
N ALA A 3 -32.51 -1.58 -0.68
CA ALA A 3 -31.43 -1.62 -1.65
C ALA A 3 -30.47 -2.78 -1.29
N SER A 4 -30.37 -3.75 -2.19
CA SER A 4 -29.51 -4.92 -2.04
C SER A 4 -28.03 -4.53 -2.15
N ARG A 5 -27.25 -4.85 -1.12
CA ARG A 5 -25.81 -4.64 -1.02
C ARG A 5 -25.09 -5.60 -1.99
N CYS A 6 -24.37 -5.06 -2.99
CA CYS A 6 -23.50 -5.84 -3.85
C CYS A 6 -22.22 -6.19 -3.06
N VAL A 7 -22.14 -7.41 -2.54
CA VAL A 7 -20.93 -7.96 -1.92
C VAL A 7 -20.32 -8.97 -2.89
N LYS A 8 -19.18 -8.63 -3.49
CA LYS A 8 -18.37 -9.58 -4.25
C LYS A 8 -17.77 -10.58 -3.26
N LYS A 9 -18.37 -11.77 -3.14
CA LYS A 9 -17.78 -12.90 -2.44
C LYS A 9 -16.67 -13.49 -3.32
N THR A 10 -15.42 -13.12 -3.09
CA THR A 10 -14.29 -13.91 -3.56
C THR A 10 -14.12 -15.09 -2.59
N ASN A 11 -14.56 -16.26 -3.04
CA ASN A 11 -14.35 -17.52 -2.34
C ASN A 11 -12.97 -18.07 -2.71
N SER A 12 -11.98 -17.92 -1.83
CA SER A 12 -10.75 -18.71 -1.86
C SER A 12 -10.52 -19.33 -0.48
N LYS A 13 -11.31 -20.34 -0.15
CA LYS A 13 -10.90 -21.36 0.82
C LYS A 13 -9.84 -22.24 0.16
N GLY A 14 -8.60 -21.77 0.20
CA GLY A 14 -7.37 -22.56 0.01
C GLY A 14 -6.44 -22.18 1.16
N THR A 15 -5.79 -23.16 1.78
CA THR A 15 -4.85 -22.98 2.90
C THR A 15 -3.89 -21.81 2.64
N GLN A 16 -3.98 -20.72 3.42
CA GLN A 16 -3.05 -19.60 3.30
C GLN A 16 -1.68 -20.00 3.87
N GLU A 17 -0.93 -20.82 3.13
CA GLU A 17 0.48 -21.11 3.42
C GLU A 17 1.41 -20.03 2.85
N THR A 18 0.90 -19.16 1.98
CA THR A 18 1.64 -18.07 1.36
C THR A 18 1.13 -16.72 1.87
N ARG A 19 2.03 -15.86 2.35
CA ARG A 19 1.71 -14.45 2.65
C ARG A 19 1.72 -13.63 1.37
N ASP A 20 0.64 -12.91 1.12
CA ASP A 20 0.54 -11.93 0.04
C ASP A 20 0.82 -10.51 0.54
N TYR A 21 1.39 -9.69 -0.34
CA TYR A 21 1.80 -8.32 -0.04
C TYR A 21 1.23 -7.36 -1.07
N TYR A 22 0.82 -6.18 -0.60
CA TYR A 22 0.13 -5.18 -1.41
C TYR A 22 0.73 -3.79 -1.23
N LEU A 23 0.66 -2.99 -2.28
CA LEU A 23 0.92 -1.55 -2.25
C LEU A 23 -0.29 -0.82 -2.84
N PHE A 24 -0.59 0.36 -2.29
CA PHE A 24 -1.73 1.17 -2.68
C PHE A 24 -1.30 2.58 -3.10
N ASN A 25 -1.88 3.04 -4.20
CA ASN A 25 -1.86 4.44 -4.59
C ASN A 25 -3.28 5.01 -4.48
N PHE A 26 -3.37 6.25 -4.00
CA PHE A 26 -4.64 6.95 -3.85
C PHE A 26 -4.62 8.23 -4.69
N TYR A 27 -5.69 8.43 -5.45
CA TYR A 27 -5.82 9.57 -6.36
C TYR A 27 -7.07 10.37 -6.02
N ARG A 28 -6.96 11.69 -6.16
CA ARG A 28 -8.07 12.64 -6.12
C ARG A 28 -8.07 13.42 -7.42
N ASN A 29 -9.17 13.37 -8.16
CA ASN A 29 -9.33 14.04 -9.46
C ASN A 29 -8.13 13.73 -10.39
N ASP A 30 -7.86 12.43 -10.55
CA ASP A 30 -6.79 11.87 -11.40
C ASP A 30 -5.35 12.24 -11.00
N SER A 31 -5.16 12.86 -9.83
CA SER A 31 -3.84 13.22 -9.29
C SER A 31 -3.47 12.34 -8.10
N LEU A 32 -2.27 11.73 -8.13
CA LEU A 32 -1.73 11.00 -6.97
C LEU A 32 -1.69 11.96 -5.78
N THR A 33 -2.34 11.59 -4.69
CA THR A 33 -2.48 12.43 -3.51
C THR A 33 -2.01 11.63 -2.30
N LEU A 34 -1.11 12.23 -1.53
CA LEU A 34 -0.55 11.65 -0.31
C LEU A 34 -0.97 12.52 0.89
N ASN A 35 -0.99 11.93 2.08
CA ASN A 35 -1.18 12.71 3.31
C ASN A 35 0.11 13.42 3.71
N ALA A 36 1.27 12.75 3.60
CA ALA A 36 2.60 13.34 3.67
C ALA A 36 3.43 13.03 2.41
N PRO A 37 4.37 13.89 1.99
CA PRO A 37 5.20 13.67 0.78
C PRO A 37 5.97 12.34 0.76
N GLU A 38 6.32 11.81 1.93
CA GLU A 38 7.09 10.58 2.15
C GLU A 38 6.22 9.32 2.31
N ASP A 39 4.89 9.46 2.30
CA ASP A 39 3.98 8.34 2.54
C ASP A 39 4.06 7.29 1.42
N ILE A 40 4.16 6.03 1.85
CA ILE A 40 4.03 4.85 1.00
C ILE A 40 3.07 3.90 1.68
N TYR A 41 1.96 3.57 1.02
CA TYR A 41 0.93 2.72 1.60
C TYR A 41 1.12 1.28 1.15
N PHE A 42 1.60 0.42 2.03
CA PHE A 42 1.82 -1.00 1.76
C PHE A 42 1.43 -1.84 2.98
N THR A 43 1.03 -3.09 2.75
CA THR A 43 0.57 -3.99 3.81
C THR A 43 0.70 -5.46 3.39
N ASP A 44 0.49 -6.37 4.34
CA ASP A 44 0.31 -7.80 4.07
C ASP A 44 -1.16 -8.21 4.18
N ASP A 45 -1.48 -9.39 3.65
CA ASP A 45 -2.80 -10.01 3.69
C ASP A 45 -3.36 -10.18 5.10
N ILE A 46 -2.51 -10.44 6.10
CA ILE A 46 -2.92 -10.58 7.50
C ILE A 46 -3.48 -9.25 8.03
N ALA A 47 -2.69 -8.18 7.97
CA ALA A 47 -3.12 -6.86 8.42
C ALA A 47 -4.31 -6.33 7.61
N LEU A 48 -4.38 -6.66 6.32
CA LEU A 48 -5.51 -6.30 5.47
C LEU A 48 -6.79 -7.06 5.84
N ALA A 49 -6.69 -8.35 6.18
CA ALA A 49 -7.84 -9.17 6.58
C ALA A 49 -8.43 -8.75 7.93
N GLU A 50 -7.62 -8.17 8.82
CA GLU A 50 -8.07 -7.59 10.09
C GLU A 50 -8.81 -6.25 9.92
N ALA A 51 -8.75 -5.64 8.73
CA ALA A 51 -9.41 -4.36 8.46
C ALA A 51 -10.95 -4.52 8.38
N ILE A 52 -11.63 -4.23 9.49
CA ILE A 52 -13.07 -4.42 9.70
C ILE A 52 -13.94 -3.71 8.63
N ASN A 53 -13.46 -2.57 8.11
CA ASN A 53 -14.19 -1.75 7.13
C ASN A 53 -13.54 -1.76 5.73
N GLY A 54 -12.63 -2.70 5.47
CA GLY A 54 -11.80 -2.67 4.26
C GLY A 54 -10.70 -1.60 4.35
N ILE A 55 -10.22 -1.14 3.19
CA ILE A 55 -9.11 -0.17 3.11
C ILE A 55 -9.66 1.24 3.29
N THR A 56 -9.24 1.91 4.35
CA THR A 56 -9.49 3.34 4.55
C THR A 56 -8.51 4.15 3.71
N MET A 57 -9.03 5.08 2.90
CA MET A 57 -8.19 6.03 2.19
C MET A 57 -7.61 7.06 3.17
N PRO A 58 -6.29 7.28 3.20
CA PRO A 58 -5.62 8.18 4.15
C PRO A 58 -5.75 9.66 3.80
N ILE A 59 -6.44 9.98 2.70
CA ILE A 59 -6.61 11.34 2.18
C ILE A 59 -8.09 11.76 2.22
N PHE A 60 -8.32 13.07 2.38
CA PHE A 60 -9.67 13.64 2.43
C PHE A 60 -10.21 14.00 1.05
N PHE A 61 -11.51 13.77 0.89
CA PHE A 61 -12.28 14.10 -0.31
C PHE A 61 -13.39 15.09 -0.02
N SER A 62 -13.71 15.90 -1.01
CA SER A 62 -14.90 16.75 -1.03
C SER A 62 -15.98 16.12 -1.90
N LYS A 63 -17.24 16.49 -1.64
CA LYS A 63 -18.36 16.12 -2.52
C LYS A 63 -18.07 16.56 -3.95
N GLY A 64 -18.26 15.64 -4.90
CA GLY A 64 -17.97 15.82 -6.32
C GLY A 64 -16.55 15.39 -6.73
N ASP A 65 -15.64 15.10 -5.79
CA ASP A 65 -14.33 14.57 -6.13
C ASP A 65 -14.43 13.14 -6.69
N LYS A 66 -13.58 12.83 -7.66
CA LYS A 66 -13.32 11.46 -8.10
C LYS A 66 -12.20 10.87 -7.25
N ALA A 67 -12.53 9.87 -6.44
CA ALA A 67 -11.58 9.05 -5.72
C ALA A 67 -11.18 7.84 -6.58
N THR A 68 -9.89 7.54 -6.67
CA THR A 68 -9.40 6.32 -7.33
C THR A 68 -8.37 5.64 -6.45
N VAL A 69 -8.48 4.33 -6.33
CA VAL A 69 -7.53 3.47 -5.60
C VAL A 69 -6.92 2.49 -6.58
N GLU A 70 -5.60 2.41 -6.59
CA GLU A 70 -4.87 1.35 -7.29
C GLU A 70 -4.25 0.40 -6.27
N ALA A 71 -4.47 -0.89 -6.46
CA ALA A 71 -3.89 -1.96 -5.67
C ALA A 71 -2.88 -2.74 -6.53
N PHE A 72 -1.65 -2.86 -6.04
CA PHE A 72 -0.56 -3.59 -6.68
C PHE A 72 -0.22 -4.83 -5.86
N SER A 73 -0.12 -5.99 -6.51
CA SER A 73 0.53 -7.15 -5.88
C SER A 73 2.05 -6.95 -5.91
N ILE A 74 2.71 -7.12 -4.77
CA ILE A 74 4.17 -6.94 -4.66
C ILE A 74 4.82 -8.21 -4.11
N SER A 75 6.10 -8.41 -4.46
CA SER A 75 6.86 -9.52 -3.90
C SER A 75 7.24 -9.26 -2.43
N ARG A 76 7.63 -10.32 -1.72
CA ARG A 76 8.13 -10.20 -0.35
C ARG A 76 9.36 -9.29 -0.27
N GLU A 77 10.24 -9.34 -1.26
CA GLU A 77 11.45 -8.52 -1.33
C GLU A 77 11.10 -7.02 -1.47
N ALA A 78 10.07 -6.71 -2.26
CA ALA A 78 9.56 -5.34 -2.37
C ALA A 78 8.94 -4.86 -1.04
N PHE A 79 8.11 -5.68 -0.39
CA PHE A 79 7.53 -5.36 0.92
C PHE A 79 8.64 -5.08 1.95
N VAL A 80 9.65 -5.94 1.97
CA VAL A 80 10.83 -5.79 2.82
C VAL A 80 11.58 -4.49 2.55
N PHE A 81 11.81 -4.14 1.28
CA PHE A 81 12.45 -2.87 0.91
C PHE A 81 11.65 -1.66 1.41
N PHE A 82 10.33 -1.64 1.21
CA PHE A 82 9.49 -0.53 1.68
C PHE A 82 9.44 -0.45 3.19
N ASN A 83 9.47 -1.57 3.90
CA ASN A 83 9.59 -1.59 5.36
C ASN A 83 10.95 -1.05 5.83
N ASP A 84 12.05 -1.43 5.19
CA ASP A 84 13.37 -0.87 5.50
C ASP A 84 13.39 0.65 5.25
N LEU A 85 12.81 1.10 4.13
CA LEU A 85 12.72 2.51 3.75
C LEU A 85 11.86 3.31 4.73
N PHE A 86 10.71 2.77 5.13
CA PHE A 86 9.84 3.38 6.14
C PHE A 86 10.57 3.57 7.46
N ASN A 87 11.28 2.53 7.92
CA ASN A 87 12.07 2.61 9.16
C ASN A 87 13.23 3.60 9.03
N LEU A 88 13.87 3.69 7.85
CA LEU A 88 14.96 4.63 7.62
C LEU A 88 14.49 6.09 7.65
N ILE A 89 13.34 6.39 7.04
CA ILE A 89 12.78 7.74 6.98
C ILE A 89 12.23 8.19 8.34
N ASN A 90 11.61 7.27 9.09
CA ASN A 90 10.93 7.59 10.35
C ASN A 90 11.78 7.36 11.60
N ASN A 91 13.05 6.98 11.46
CA ASN A 91 13.97 6.78 12.57
C ASN A 91 15.16 7.74 12.48
N ASP A 92 15.11 8.81 13.28
CA ASP A 92 16.14 9.85 13.34
C ASP A 92 17.44 9.41 14.03
N GLY A 93 17.59 8.14 14.40
CA GLY A 93 18.86 7.60 14.89
C GLY A 93 19.37 8.33 16.14
N GLY A 94 18.50 8.52 17.14
CA GLY A 94 18.82 9.24 18.38
C GLY A 94 20.09 8.74 19.08
N MET A 95 20.59 9.46 20.10
CA MET A 95 21.96 9.35 20.66
C MET A 95 22.51 7.93 20.96
N TYR A 96 21.67 6.92 21.15
CA TYR A 96 22.04 5.52 21.41
C TYR A 96 21.59 4.54 20.33
N SER A 97 21.10 5.03 19.21
CA SER A 97 20.64 4.21 18.10
C SER A 97 21.85 3.74 17.31
N PRO A 98 21.88 2.45 16.91
CA PRO A 98 22.88 2.00 15.96
C PRO A 98 22.74 2.81 14.66
N PRO A 99 23.82 2.99 13.90
CA PRO A 99 23.74 3.64 12.60
C PRO A 99 22.69 2.93 11.74
N PRO A 100 21.87 3.68 10.99
CA PRO A 100 20.81 3.10 10.19
C PRO A 100 21.40 2.16 9.12
N ALA A 101 20.75 1.01 8.92
CA ALA A 101 21.15 0.06 7.90
C ALA A 101 20.63 0.49 6.51
N ASN A 102 21.38 0.14 5.46
CA ASN A 102 20.94 0.35 4.09
C ASN A 102 19.70 -0.52 3.78
N CYS A 103 18.77 0.03 3.00
CA CYS A 103 17.61 -0.71 2.51
C CYS A 103 18.04 -1.88 1.62
N ARG A 104 17.46 -3.07 1.85
CA ARG A 104 17.68 -4.24 1.00
C ARG A 104 17.08 -4.01 -0.39
N ASN A 105 17.90 -4.02 -1.43
CA ASN A 105 17.45 -3.75 -2.79
C ASN A 105 17.75 -4.87 -3.79
N ASN A 106 17.18 -4.78 -4.99
CA ASN A 106 17.39 -5.71 -6.10
C ASN A 106 18.16 -5.08 -7.27
N LEU A 107 18.90 -4.00 -7.03
CA LEU A 107 19.70 -3.32 -8.03
C LEU A 107 21.18 -3.65 -7.84
N THR A 108 21.93 -3.68 -8.94
CA THR A 108 23.37 -3.95 -8.93
C THR A 108 24.16 -2.73 -9.42
N ASN A 109 25.50 -2.82 -9.40
CA ASN A 109 26.38 -1.75 -9.89
C ASN A 109 26.35 -0.45 -9.06
N GLY A 110 26.03 -0.54 -7.77
CA GLY A 110 26.02 0.60 -6.84
C GLY A 110 24.77 1.49 -6.92
N ALA A 111 23.75 1.09 -7.67
CA ALA A 111 22.47 1.79 -7.70
C ALA A 111 21.68 1.58 -6.39
N LEU A 112 20.86 2.57 -6.04
CA LEU A 112 19.95 2.55 -4.90
C LEU A 112 18.51 2.60 -5.37
N GLY A 113 17.63 1.88 -4.68
CA GLY A 113 16.20 1.80 -5.00
C GLY A 113 15.77 0.36 -5.30
N PHE A 114 14.52 0.17 -5.70
CA PHE A 114 13.98 -1.16 -5.97
C PHE A 114 13.23 -1.16 -7.29
N PHE A 115 13.64 -2.02 -8.24
CA PHE A 115 12.92 -2.19 -9.49
C PHE A 115 11.76 -3.17 -9.30
N ARG A 116 10.56 -2.79 -9.71
CA ARG A 116 9.34 -3.59 -9.53
C ARG A 116 8.53 -3.65 -10.82
N ALA A 117 7.99 -4.84 -11.11
CA ALA A 117 6.85 -5.04 -12.00
C ALA A 117 5.72 -5.69 -11.19
N SER A 118 4.50 -5.18 -11.33
CA SER A 118 3.33 -5.63 -10.56
C SER A 118 2.08 -5.63 -11.42
N ALA A 119 1.18 -6.57 -11.18
CA ALA A 119 -0.19 -6.44 -11.65
C ALA A 119 -0.88 -5.32 -10.87
N VAL A 120 -1.72 -4.54 -11.55
CA VAL A 120 -2.49 -3.45 -10.96
C VAL A 120 -3.97 -3.70 -11.15
N THR A 121 -4.75 -3.47 -10.09
CA THR A 121 -6.21 -3.37 -10.15
C THR A 121 -6.62 -1.98 -9.69
N SER A 122 -7.48 -1.32 -10.45
CA SER A 122 -7.95 0.04 -10.15
C SER A 122 -9.46 0.06 -9.92
N MET A 123 -9.90 0.89 -8.99
CA MET A 123 -11.32 1.17 -8.72
C MET A 123 -11.52 2.66 -8.52
N ASP A 124 -12.59 3.21 -9.11
CA ASP A 124 -12.97 4.60 -8.97
C ASP A 124 -14.39 4.77 -8.40
N ILE A 125 -14.59 5.88 -7.70
CA ILE A 125 -15.89 6.30 -7.16
C ILE A 125 -15.96 7.84 -7.13
N VAL A 126 -17.15 8.39 -7.37
CA VAL A 126 -17.43 9.82 -7.19
C VAL A 126 -18.04 10.02 -5.81
N VAL A 127 -17.51 10.98 -5.05
CA VAL A 127 -17.98 11.27 -3.69
C VAL A 127 -19.28 12.07 -3.73
N GLU A 128 -20.34 11.54 -3.11
CA GLU A 128 -21.70 12.12 -3.09
C GLU A 128 -22.00 13.04 -1.90
#